data_AF-A0A2R5FJ90-F1
#
_entry.id   AF-A0A2R5FJ90-F1
#
_cell.length_a   1.000
_cell.length_b   1.000
_cell.length_c   1.000
_cell.angle_alpha   90.00
_cell.angle_beta   90.00
_cell.angle_gamma   90.00
#
_symmetry.space_group_name_H-M   'P 1'
#
loop_
_entity.id
_entity.type
_entity.pdbx_description
1 polymer ?
#
loop_
_entity_poly.entity_id
_entity_poly.type
_entity_poly.pdbx_seq_one_letter_code
_entity_poly.pdbx_strand_id
1 'polypeptide(L)'
;MLFFLIALFLGRLTKSHCSHRLSLQGTRHHLINFIPKFEVADSKKRLRLYRTLLKIIVHKEVPDRLARTEPRVTKRRPKAYPRLTKPRQELRKQLQTA
;
A
#
# COMPACT_ATOMS: atom_id res chain seq x y z
N MET A 1 -7.25 -8.43 -10.45
CA MET A 1 -8.68 -8.39 -10.06
C MET A 1 -8.91 -7.93 -8.61
N LEU A 2 -8.02 -8.23 -7.64
CA LEU A 2 -8.17 -7.81 -6.24
C LEU A 2 -8.17 -6.27 -6.02
N PHE A 3 -7.44 -5.51 -6.85
CA PHE A 3 -7.34 -4.05 -6.75
C PHE A 3 -8.67 -3.32 -6.99
N PHE A 4 -9.46 -3.79 -7.96
CA PHE A 4 -10.76 -3.17 -8.31
C PHE A 4 -11.78 -3.32 -7.17
N LEU A 5 -11.77 -4.48 -6.52
CA LEU A 5 -12.70 -4.78 -5.43
C LEU A 5 -12.40 -3.92 -4.19
N ILE A 6 -11.12 -3.63 -3.93
CA ILE A 6 -10.70 -2.73 -2.84
C ILE A 6 -11.08 -1.26 -3.13
N ALA A 7 -10.93 -0.79 -4.37
CA ALA A 7 -11.26 0.59 -4.75
C ALA A 7 -12.77 0.88 -4.65
N LEU A 8 -13.61 -0.07 -5.08
CA LEU A 8 -15.07 0.04 -5.00
C LEU A 8 -15.56 -0.01 -3.54
N PHE A 9 -14.82 -0.72 -2.68
CA PHE A 9 -15.07 -0.78 -1.24
C PHE A 9 -14.77 0.54 -0.52
N LEU A 10 -13.66 1.18 -0.88
CA LEU A 10 -13.26 2.48 -0.35
C LEU A 10 -14.23 3.59 -0.79
N GLY A 11 -14.69 3.58 -2.05
CA GLY A 11 -15.63 4.58 -2.58
C GLY A 11 -17.02 4.60 -1.93
N ARG A 12 -17.41 3.53 -1.22
CA ARG A 12 -18.70 3.47 -0.49
C ARG A 12 -18.61 3.99 0.95
N LEU A 13 -17.39 4.18 1.48
CA LEU A 13 -17.11 4.68 2.84
C LEU A 13 -16.76 6.19 2.87
N THR A 14 -16.57 6.82 1.71
CA THR A 14 -16.03 8.19 1.57
C THR A 14 -17.05 9.31 1.76
N LYS A 15 -18.33 9.01 2.04
CA LYS A 15 -19.35 10.06 2.26
C LYS A 15 -19.21 10.82 3.59
N SER A 16 -18.46 10.30 4.57
CA SER A 16 -18.38 10.91 5.92
C SER A 16 -16.97 11.04 6.52
N HIS A 17 -15.93 10.49 5.87
CA HIS A 17 -14.55 10.54 6.37
C HIS A 17 -13.62 11.18 5.32
N CYS A 18 -12.67 12.00 5.76
CA CYS A 18 -11.66 12.59 4.89
C CYS A 18 -10.90 11.46 4.19
N SER A 19 -11.07 11.34 2.86
CA SER A 19 -10.56 10.23 2.04
C SER A 19 -9.05 9.98 2.18
N HIS A 20 -8.29 10.96 2.67
CA HIS A 20 -6.84 10.88 2.88
C HIS A 20 -6.44 10.17 4.18
N ARG A 21 -7.38 9.88 5.09
CA ARG A 21 -7.08 9.27 6.41
C ARG A 21 -7.14 7.74 6.41
N LEU A 22 -7.63 7.12 5.34
CA LEU A 22 -7.70 5.67 5.21
C LEU A 22 -6.40 5.10 4.64
N SER A 23 -5.75 4.21 5.38
CA SER A 23 -4.54 3.52 4.93
C SER A 23 -4.87 2.35 4.03
N LEU A 24 -4.45 2.41 2.76
CA LEU A 24 -4.56 1.27 1.83
C LEU A 24 -3.80 0.04 2.36
N GLN A 25 -2.61 0.24 2.92
CA GLN A 25 -1.78 -0.85 3.46
C GLN A 25 -2.40 -1.46 4.72
N GLY A 26 -2.99 -0.62 5.60
CA GLY A 26 -3.72 -1.07 6.78
C GLY A 26 -4.93 -1.92 6.39
N THR A 27 -5.74 -1.44 5.46
CA THR A 27 -6.91 -2.17 4.93
C THR A 27 -6.50 -3.50 4.32
N ARG A 28 -5.42 -3.55 3.52
CA ARG A 28 -4.90 -4.80 2.94
C ARG A 28 -4.50 -5.80 4.02
N HIS A 29 -3.78 -5.37 5.05
CA HIS A 29 -3.35 -6.26 6.13
C HIS A 29 -4.54 -6.82 6.92
N HIS A 30 -5.52 -5.97 7.23
CA HIS A 30 -6.76 -6.42 7.87
C HIS A 30 -7.54 -7.39 7.00
N LEU A 31 -7.64 -7.13 5.69
CA LEU A 31 -8.32 -8.05 4.76
C LEU A 31 -7.67 -9.43 4.76
N ILE A 32 -6.34 -9.49 4.62
CA ILE A 32 -5.58 -10.76 4.62
C ILE A 32 -5.83 -11.56 5.90
N ASN A 33 -5.82 -10.91 7.06
CA ASN A 33 -6.07 -11.56 8.34
C ASN A 33 -7.52 -12.05 8.51
N PHE A 34 -8.46 -11.49 7.75
CA PHE A 34 -9.89 -11.85 7.82
C PHE A 34 -10.29 -12.90 6.76
N ILE A 35 -9.55 -13.07 5.67
CA ILE A 35 -9.80 -14.13 4.65
C ILE A 35 -10.05 -15.51 5.26
N PRO A 36 -9.15 -16.07 6.12
CA PRO A 36 -9.38 -17.40 6.68
C PRO A 36 -10.61 -17.45 7.59
N LYS A 37 -10.99 -16.31 8.21
CA LYS A 37 -12.20 -16.21 9.04
C LYS A 37 -13.48 -16.19 8.21
N PHE A 38 -13.42 -15.66 6.99
CA PHE A 38 -14.55 -15.68 6.06
C PHE A 38 -14.75 -17.06 5.42
N GLU A 39 -13.68 -17.81 5.17
CA GLU A 39 -13.75 -19.16 4.60
C GLU A 39 -14.50 -20.12 5.54
N VAL A 40 -14.21 -20.08 6.84
CA VAL A 40 -14.81 -20.96 7.85
C VAL A 40 -16.20 -20.49 8.31
N ALA A 41 -16.59 -19.25 8.04
CA ALA A 41 -17.81 -18.66 8.59
C ALA A 41 -19.07 -18.96 7.76
N ASP A 42 -20.15 -19.31 8.48
CA ASP A 42 -21.52 -19.37 7.96
C ASP A 42 -22.06 -17.99 7.55
N SER A 43 -23.06 -17.96 6.67
CA SER A 43 -23.72 -16.78 6.08
C SER A 43 -24.02 -15.66 7.08
N LYS A 44 -24.63 -15.97 8.24
CA LYS A 44 -24.93 -14.99 9.30
C LYS A 44 -23.67 -14.47 9.98
N LYS A 45 -22.67 -15.33 10.20
CA LYS A 45 -21.38 -14.96 10.82
C LYS A 45 -20.53 -14.10 9.86
N ARG A 46 -20.58 -14.36 8.55
CA ARG A 46 -19.91 -13.55 7.52
C ARG A 46 -20.36 -12.09 7.56
N LEU A 47 -21.66 -11.82 7.68
CA LEU A 47 -22.17 -10.45 7.78
C LEU A 47 -21.66 -9.73 9.03
N ARG A 48 -21.56 -10.44 10.16
CA ARG A 48 -21.01 -9.89 11.41
C ARG A 48 -19.52 -9.58 11.27
N LEU A 49 -18.74 -10.50 10.71
CA LEU A 49 -17.31 -10.32 10.43
C LEU A 49 -17.05 -9.14 9.50
N TYR A 50 -17.88 -8.98 8.47
CA TYR A 50 -17.83 -7.86 7.54
C TYR A 50 -18.05 -6.51 8.23
N ARG A 51 -19.08 -6.41 9.07
CA ARG A 51 -19.34 -5.19 9.86
C ARG A 51 -18.19 -4.88 10.82
N THR A 52 -17.61 -5.91 11.45
CA THR A 52 -16.44 -5.74 12.33
C THR A 52 -15.22 -5.23 11.55
N LEU A 53 -14.96 -5.78 10.37
CA LEU A 53 -13.88 -5.33 9.50
C LEU A 53 -14.04 -3.85 9.11
N LEU A 54 -15.26 -3.44 8.74
CA LEU A 54 -15.57 -2.04 8.44
C LEU A 54 -15.31 -1.12 9.63
N LYS A 55 -15.76 -1.50 10.83
CA LYS A 55 -15.49 -0.73 12.05
C LYS A 55 -14.00 -0.57 12.31
N ILE A 56 -13.21 -1.64 12.16
CA ILE A 56 -11.76 -1.60 12.35
C ILE A 56 -11.10 -0.64 11.35
N ILE A 57 -11.50 -0.70 10.07
CA ILE A 57 -10.94 0.16 9.02
C ILE A 57 -11.26 1.64 9.31
N VAL A 58 -12.49 1.94 9.71
CA VAL A 58 -12.91 3.32 10.04
C VAL A 58 -12.21 3.84 11.28
N HIS A 59 -12.00 3.04 12.32
CA HIS A 59 -11.33 3.49 13.55
C HIS A 59 -9.80 3.52 13.46
N LYS A 60 -9.19 2.84 12.48
CA LYS A 60 -7.74 2.91 12.21
C LYS A 60 -7.39 4.03 11.22
N GLU A 61 -7.83 5.24 11.53
CA GLU A 61 -7.38 6.40 10.76
C GLU A 61 -5.88 6.63 10.96
N VAL A 62 -5.18 6.99 9.89
CA VAL A 62 -3.79 7.42 9.98
C VAL A 62 -3.78 8.81 10.63
N PRO A 63 -2.87 9.07 11.60
CA PRO A 63 -2.74 10.40 12.17
C PRO A 63 -2.48 11.44 11.06
N ASP A 64 -2.95 12.66 11.29
CA ASP A 64 -2.80 13.72 10.30
C ASP A 64 -1.32 13.96 9.99
N ARG A 65 -0.97 13.86 8.71
CA ARG A 65 0.40 13.96 8.20
C ARG A 65 0.43 15.00 7.09
N LEU A 66 0.08 16.23 7.43
CA LEU A 66 0.06 17.39 6.51
C LEU A 66 1.39 17.57 5.74
N ALA A 67 2.51 17.15 6.32
CA ALA A 67 3.84 17.20 5.67
C ALA A 67 4.09 16.10 4.62
N ARG A 68 3.11 15.22 4.35
CA ARG A 68 3.24 14.04 3.47
C ARG A 68 2.17 13.99 2.37
N THR A 69 1.55 15.12 2.08
CA THR A 69 0.52 15.26 1.05
C THR A 69 1.12 15.19 -0.36
N GLU A 70 2.37 15.65 -0.51
CA GLU A 70 3.09 15.56 -1.77
C GLU A 70 3.65 14.15 -2.00
N PRO A 71 3.60 13.63 -3.24
CA PRO A 71 4.29 12.39 -3.58
C PRO A 71 5.76 12.56 -3.20
N ARG A 72 6.28 11.61 -2.43
CA ARG A 72 7.68 11.65 -1.98
C ARG A 72 8.57 11.74 -3.21
N VAL A 73 9.08 12.94 -3.50
CA VAL A 73 10.00 13.15 -4.59
C VAL A 73 11.24 12.31 -4.30
N THR A 74 11.65 11.51 -5.27
CA THR A 74 12.90 10.76 -5.19
C THR A 74 14.01 11.78 -4.97
N LYS A 75 14.62 11.82 -3.78
CA LYS A 75 15.79 12.67 -3.50
C LYS A 75 16.82 12.40 -4.61
N ARG A 76 17.04 13.38 -5.49
CA ARG A 76 18.04 13.30 -6.56
C ARG A 76 19.41 13.58 -5.98
N ARG A 77 19.99 12.61 -5.27
CA ARG A 77 21.42 12.65 -4.95
C ARG A 77 22.17 12.06 -6.16
N PRO A 78 23.00 12.83 -6.88
CA PRO A 78 23.85 12.24 -7.92
C PRO A 78 24.68 11.13 -7.28
N LYS A 79 24.66 9.95 -7.91
CA LYS A 79 25.50 8.83 -7.47
C LYS A 79 26.90 9.09 -8.02
N ALA A 80 27.92 8.83 -7.19
CA ALA A 80 29.32 9.02 -7.57
C ALA A 80 29.72 8.19 -8.80
N TYR A 81 28.98 7.10 -9.06
CA TYR A 81 29.21 6.21 -10.19
C TYR A 81 27.99 6.18 -11.11
N PRO A 82 28.19 6.12 -12.43
CA PRO A 82 27.11 5.97 -13.40
C PRO A 82 26.39 4.62 -13.20
N ARG A 83 25.17 4.52 -13.75
CA ARG A 83 24.45 3.25 -13.76
C ARG A 83 25.23 2.22 -14.57
N LEU A 84 25.33 1.01 -14.05
CA LEU A 84 26.00 -0.11 -14.72
C LEU A 84 25.10 -0.59 -15.87
N THR A 85 25.39 -0.14 -17.10
CA THR A 85 24.66 -0.51 -18.33
C THR A 85 25.31 -1.66 -19.08
N LYS A 86 26.58 -1.97 -18.77
CA LYS A 86 27.37 -3.05 -19.39
C LYS A 86 27.79 -4.09 -18.34
N PRO A 87 28.13 -5.32 -18.75
CA PRO A 87 28.70 -6.34 -17.86
C PRO A 87 29.91 -5.81 -17.07
N ARG A 88 30.00 -6.22 -15.79
CA ARG A 88 31.05 -5.75 -14.85
C ARG A 88 32.47 -5.90 -15.37
N GLN A 89 32.73 -6.95 -16.15
CA GLN A 89 34.05 -7.24 -16.69
C GLN A 89 34.49 -6.19 -17.73
N GLU A 90 33.57 -5.75 -18.59
CA GLU A 90 33.85 -4.72 -19.60
C GLU A 90 34.12 -3.36 -18.93
N LEU A 91 33.29 -2.98 -17.95
CA LEU A 91 33.49 -1.73 -17.22
C LEU A 91 34.83 -1.71 -16.47
N ARG A 92 35.25 -2.85 -15.89
CA ARG A 92 36.57 -2.96 -15.24
C ARG A 92 37.72 -2.76 -16.23
N LYS A 93 37.63 -3.32 -17.44
CA LYS A 93 38.64 -3.08 -18.49
C LYS A 93 38.70 -1.60 -18.90
N GLN A 94 37.54 -0.97 -19.09
CA GLN A 94 37.46 0.46 -19.44
C GLN A 94 38.07 1.37 -18.36
N LEU A 95 37.81 1.09 -17.08
CA LEU A 95 38.37 1.85 -15.95
C LEU A 95 39.87 1.61 -15.73
N GLN A 96 40.42 0.51 -16.22
CA GLN A 96 41.86 0.21 -16.13
C GLN A 96 42.67 0.82 -17.28
N THR A 97 42.00 1.23 -18.36
CA THR A 97 42.63 1.75 -19.58
C THR A 97 42.59 3.29 -19.64
N ALA A 98 41.83 3.93 -18.76
CA ALA A 98 41.72 5.38 -18.61
C ALA A 98 42.64 5.89 -17.50
#